data_AF-A0A2V5PD94-F1
#
_entry.id   AF-A0A2V5PD94-F1
#
_cell.length_a   1.000
_cell.length_b   1.000
_cell.length_c   1.000
_cell.angle_alpha   90.00
_cell.angle_beta   90.00
_cell.angle_gamma   90.00
#
_symmetry.space_group_name_H-M   'P 1'
#
loop_
_entity.id
_entity.type
_entity.pdbx_description
1 polymer ?
#
loop_
_entity_poly.entity_id
_entity_poly.type
_entity_poly.pdbx_seq_one_letter_code
_entity_poly.pdbx_strand_id
1 'polypeptide(L)'
;MRRYYRPAFEDVVEAWTDLLGERGFPTELLWILDENLCFEKDPGAPAGVKLGFQTQFTPHPPDAPKATYHHFAEVDARLVFYRLGENAGRSICIQLCDPWLESKDESEGYVRRDEWLVSFYPGPNQEIEEITDARRWRERVVQGRPLTAELKAHGRVLTPDERLGLKLLRSRQK
;
A
#
# COMPACT_ATOMS: atom_id res chain seq x y z
N MET A 1 -1.05 16.69 25.82
CA MET A 1 -2.31 15.93 25.63
C MET A 1 -2.31 15.39 24.22
N ARG A 2 -2.40 14.07 24.01
CA ARG A 2 -2.68 13.53 22.68
C ARG A 2 -4.11 13.95 22.30
N ARG A 3 -4.27 14.55 21.12
CA ARG A 3 -5.57 15.05 20.62
C ARG A 3 -6.44 13.96 19.98
N TYR A 4 -5.90 12.75 19.86
CA TYR A 4 -6.52 11.61 19.20
C TYR A 4 -6.29 10.34 20.03
N TYR A 5 -7.09 9.31 19.74
CA TYR A 5 -6.92 7.96 20.25
C TYR A 5 -6.87 6.99 19.07
N ARG A 6 -5.85 6.14 19.01
CA ARG A 6 -5.72 5.17 17.92
C ARG A 6 -6.40 3.84 18.31
N PRO A 7 -7.44 3.37 17.59
CA PRO A 7 -8.16 2.13 17.93
C PRO A 7 -7.32 0.86 17.74
N ALA A 8 -7.87 -0.29 18.10
CA ALA A 8 -7.28 -1.57 17.72
C ALA A 8 -7.33 -1.74 16.19
N PHE A 9 -6.43 -2.55 15.64
CA PHE A 9 -6.36 -2.78 14.20
C PHE A 9 -7.69 -3.32 13.66
N GLU A 10 -8.31 -4.24 14.40
CA GLU A 10 -9.58 -4.88 14.07
C GLU A 10 -10.72 -3.86 13.94
N ASP A 11 -10.81 -2.90 14.86
CA ASP A 11 -11.85 -1.86 14.84
C ASP A 11 -11.72 -0.95 13.60
N VAL A 12 -10.48 -0.63 13.21
CA VAL A 12 -10.21 0.20 12.02
C VAL A 12 -10.49 -0.59 10.73
N VAL A 13 -10.21 -1.89 10.72
CA VAL A 13 -10.54 -2.78 9.59
C VAL A 13 -12.05 -2.94 9.44
N GLU A 14 -12.80 -3.10 10.54
CA GLU A 14 -14.25 -3.14 10.51
C GLU A 14 -14.82 -1.86 9.89
N ALA A 15 -14.42 -0.70 10.39
CA ALA A 15 -14.84 0.60 9.83
C ALA A 15 -14.44 0.78 8.36
N TRP A 16 -13.31 0.22 7.94
CA TRP A 16 -12.87 0.23 6.55
C TRP A 16 -13.77 -0.65 5.67
N THR A 17 -14.03 -1.87 6.10
CA THR A 17 -14.88 -2.83 5.39
C THR A 17 -16.32 -2.33 5.27
N ASP A 18 -16.87 -1.72 6.33
CA ASP A 18 -18.18 -1.08 6.29
C ASP A 18 -18.24 0.02 5.24
N LEU A 19 -17.24 0.91 5.23
CA LEU A 19 -17.16 1.99 4.23
C LEU A 19 -17.07 1.45 2.80
N LEU A 20 -16.33 0.35 2.57
CA LEU A 20 -16.27 -0.29 1.26
C LEU A 20 -17.63 -0.87 0.87
N GLY A 21 -18.31 -1.55 1.80
CA GLY A 21 -19.64 -2.13 1.58
C GLY A 21 -20.70 -1.07 1.27
N GLU A 22 -20.71 0.03 2.03
CA GLU A 22 -21.60 1.19 1.79
C GLU A 22 -21.41 1.79 0.39
N ARG A 23 -20.20 1.75 -0.14
CA ARG A 23 -19.85 2.23 -1.49
C ARG A 23 -20.00 1.18 -2.59
N GLY A 24 -20.48 -0.02 -2.24
CA GLY A 24 -20.67 -1.13 -3.20
C GLY A 24 -19.37 -1.74 -3.71
N PHE A 25 -18.26 -1.58 -2.98
CA PHE A 25 -16.98 -2.21 -3.29
C PHE A 25 -16.86 -3.57 -2.61
N PRO A 26 -15.98 -4.47 -3.11
CA PRO A 26 -15.76 -5.73 -2.45
C PRO A 26 -15.17 -5.56 -1.05
N THR A 27 -15.71 -6.31 -0.10
CA THR A 27 -15.32 -6.29 1.31
C THR A 27 -14.25 -7.32 1.66
N GLU A 28 -13.98 -8.26 0.75
CA GLU A 28 -12.83 -9.15 0.86
C GLU A 28 -11.54 -8.36 0.59
N LEU A 29 -10.68 -8.25 1.58
CA LEU A 29 -9.48 -7.41 1.53
C LEU A 29 -8.25 -8.26 1.13
N LEU A 30 -7.56 -7.83 0.08
CA LEU A 30 -6.21 -8.30 -0.22
C LEU A 30 -5.20 -7.21 0.15
N TRP A 31 -4.53 -7.40 1.28
CA TRP A 31 -3.47 -6.51 1.73
C TRP A 31 -2.18 -6.75 0.97
N ILE A 32 -1.62 -5.67 0.43
CA ILE A 32 -0.33 -5.67 -0.24
C ILE A 32 0.59 -4.61 0.36
N LEU A 33 1.89 -4.76 0.14
CA LEU A 33 2.89 -3.75 0.44
C LEU A 33 3.35 -3.01 -0.81
N ASP A 34 4.11 -1.94 -0.63
CA ASP A 34 4.76 -1.20 -1.71
C ASP A 34 5.57 -2.14 -2.62
N GLU A 35 6.20 -3.16 -2.03
CA GLU A 35 7.03 -4.13 -2.73
C GLU A 35 6.26 -4.97 -3.74
N ASN A 36 4.96 -5.17 -3.51
CA ASN A 36 4.04 -5.92 -4.37
C ASN A 36 3.55 -5.09 -5.56
N LEU A 37 3.74 -3.77 -5.55
CA LEU A 37 3.32 -2.90 -6.64
C LEU A 37 4.14 -3.17 -7.91
N CYS A 38 3.43 -3.21 -9.03
CA CYS A 38 4.03 -3.39 -10.34
C CYS A 38 3.61 -2.25 -11.26
N PHE A 39 4.57 -1.42 -11.65
CA PHE A 39 4.35 -0.37 -12.64
C PHE A 39 4.95 -0.81 -13.97
N GLU A 40 4.13 -0.84 -15.01
CA GLU A 40 4.53 -1.15 -16.37
C GLU A 40 4.35 0.07 -17.26
N LYS A 41 5.24 0.27 -18.24
CA LYS A 41 5.06 1.35 -19.21
C LYS A 41 3.84 1.07 -20.06
N ASP A 42 2.95 2.04 -20.16
CA ASP A 42 1.76 1.98 -20.99
C ASP A 42 1.54 3.35 -21.64
N PRO A 43 1.89 3.52 -22.93
CA PRO A 43 1.67 4.77 -23.65
C PRO A 43 0.19 5.19 -23.75
N GLY A 44 -0.74 4.26 -23.53
CA GLY A 44 -2.18 4.52 -23.53
C GLY A 44 -2.72 5.04 -22.20
N ALA A 45 -1.95 4.90 -21.10
CA ALA A 45 -2.35 5.41 -19.79
C ALA A 45 -2.02 6.91 -19.64
N PRO A 46 -2.84 7.72 -18.95
CA PRO A 46 -2.60 9.16 -18.79
C PRO A 46 -1.22 9.52 -18.21
N ALA A 47 -0.69 8.66 -17.33
CA ALA A 47 0.63 8.82 -16.71
C ALA A 47 1.77 8.10 -17.46
N GLY A 48 1.48 7.49 -18.62
CA GLY A 48 2.43 6.66 -19.37
C GLY A 48 2.79 5.33 -18.67
N VAL A 49 2.07 4.99 -17.60
CA VAL A 49 2.27 3.77 -16.81
C VAL A 49 0.92 3.16 -16.39
N LYS A 50 0.87 1.83 -16.38
CA LYS A 50 -0.22 1.03 -15.84
C LYS A 50 0.19 0.45 -14.49
N LEU A 51 -0.72 0.48 -13.53
CA LEU A 51 -0.58 -0.17 -12.24
C LEU A 51 -1.08 -1.62 -12.31
N GLY A 52 -0.28 -2.53 -11.77
CA GLY A 52 -0.61 -3.90 -11.42
C GLY A 52 -0.10 -4.21 -10.01
N PHE A 53 -0.39 -5.42 -9.52
CA PHE A 53 0.17 -5.91 -8.26
C PHE A 53 0.64 -7.36 -8.40
N GLN A 54 1.35 -7.87 -7.40
CA GLN A 54 1.94 -9.20 -7.44
C GLN A 54 1.99 -9.78 -6.04
N THR A 55 1.33 -10.92 -5.80
CA THR A 55 1.35 -11.61 -4.50
C THR A 55 1.99 -13.00 -4.51
N GLN A 56 2.22 -13.62 -5.67
CA GLN A 56 2.76 -14.99 -5.79
C GLN A 56 4.29 -15.11 -5.64
N PHE A 57 5.06 -14.08 -6.03
CA PHE A 57 6.52 -14.08 -6.04
C PHE A 57 7.08 -13.44 -4.78
N THR A 58 6.33 -12.49 -4.20
CA THR A 58 6.58 -11.90 -2.90
C THR A 58 5.34 -12.10 -2.01
N PRO A 59 5.09 -13.33 -1.55
CA PRO A 59 3.96 -13.63 -0.68
C PRO A 59 4.07 -12.83 0.62
N HIS A 60 2.92 -12.37 1.09
CA HIS A 60 2.81 -11.56 2.29
C HIS A 60 2.40 -12.43 3.49
N PRO A 61 3.05 -12.30 4.66
CA PRO A 61 2.58 -12.95 5.88
C PRO A 61 1.14 -12.53 6.19
N PRO A 62 0.26 -13.44 6.63
CA PRO A 62 -1.14 -13.12 6.93
C PRO A 62 -1.34 -12.00 7.98
N ASP A 63 -0.38 -11.84 8.89
CA ASP A 63 -0.40 -10.88 10.00
C ASP A 63 0.28 -9.54 9.68
N ALA A 64 0.95 -9.42 8.54
CA ALA A 64 1.72 -8.24 8.23
C ALA A 64 0.91 -6.93 8.05
N PRO A 65 -0.39 -6.87 7.66
CA PRO A 65 -1.15 -5.61 7.74
C PRO A 65 -1.37 -5.13 9.18
N LYS A 66 -1.45 -6.07 10.15
CA LYS A 66 -1.53 -5.71 11.57
C LYS A 66 -0.19 -5.22 12.09
N ALA A 67 0.91 -5.87 11.68
CA ALA A 67 2.26 -5.42 12.01
C ALA A 67 2.56 -4.01 11.44
N THR A 68 2.20 -3.75 10.17
CA THR A 68 2.35 -2.43 9.54
C THR A 68 1.48 -1.38 10.25
N TYR A 69 0.24 -1.72 10.61
CA TYR A 69 -0.61 -0.84 11.42
C TYR A 69 0.04 -0.46 12.74
N HIS A 70 0.59 -1.44 13.47
CA HIS A 70 1.27 -1.19 14.75
C HIS A 70 2.59 -0.44 14.58
N HIS A 71 3.31 -0.62 13.48
CA HIS A 71 4.50 0.16 13.20
C HIS A 71 4.15 1.63 12.94
N PHE A 72 3.21 1.89 12.04
CA PHE A 72 2.69 3.24 11.80
C PHE A 72 2.00 3.80 13.05
N ALA A 73 1.47 2.90 13.90
CA ALA A 73 1.19 3.01 15.33
C ALA A 73 1.89 4.12 16.10
N GLU A 74 3.20 4.02 15.96
CA GLU A 74 4.20 4.68 16.77
C GLU A 74 4.61 6.02 16.17
N VAL A 75 4.29 6.22 14.89
CA VAL A 75 4.51 7.45 14.16
C VAL A 75 3.34 8.39 14.41
N ASP A 76 3.60 9.59 14.91
CA ASP A 76 2.59 10.64 15.14
C ASP A 76 2.20 11.33 13.82
N ALA A 77 1.79 10.52 12.84
CA ALA A 77 1.36 10.91 11.51
C ALA A 77 0.13 10.11 11.10
N ARG A 78 -0.64 10.66 10.16
CA ARG A 78 -1.86 10.07 9.62
C ARG A 78 -1.61 8.76 8.91
N LEU A 79 -2.24 7.73 9.44
CA LEU A 79 -2.31 6.43 8.81
C LEU A 79 -3.47 6.39 7.81
N VAL A 80 -3.19 5.96 6.59
CA VAL A 80 -4.17 5.87 5.52
C VAL A 80 -4.38 4.42 5.11
N PHE A 81 -5.64 4.02 5.09
CA PHE A 81 -6.11 2.78 4.50
C PHE A 81 -6.55 3.09 3.07
N TYR A 82 -5.79 2.59 2.10
CA TYR A 82 -5.92 2.97 0.70
C TYR A 82 -6.32 1.78 -0.15
N ARG A 83 -7.45 1.87 -0.87
CA ARG A 83 -7.83 0.89 -1.89
C ARG A 83 -7.31 1.35 -3.25
N LEU A 84 -6.47 0.51 -3.85
CA LEU A 84 -5.92 0.73 -5.18
C LEU A 84 -6.97 0.42 -6.25
N GLY A 85 -7.76 -0.64 -6.05
CA GLY A 85 -8.78 -1.10 -6.99
C GLY A 85 -9.30 -2.48 -6.60
N GLU A 86 -9.79 -3.21 -7.59
CA GLU A 86 -10.37 -4.55 -7.43
C GLU A 86 -9.63 -5.59 -8.27
N ASN A 87 -9.57 -6.82 -7.76
CA ASN A 87 -9.18 -7.98 -8.55
C ASN A 87 -9.97 -9.20 -8.08
N ALA A 88 -10.71 -9.83 -9.01
CA ALA A 88 -11.47 -11.06 -8.74
C ALA A 88 -12.37 -10.97 -7.50
N GLY A 89 -13.13 -9.88 -7.35
CA GLY A 89 -14.04 -9.68 -6.21
C GLY A 89 -13.34 -9.33 -4.89
N ARG A 90 -12.07 -8.93 -4.92
CA ARG A 90 -11.29 -8.50 -3.74
C ARG A 90 -10.83 -7.06 -3.88
N SER A 91 -10.92 -6.29 -2.82
CA SER A 91 -10.35 -4.95 -2.74
C SER A 91 -8.84 -5.05 -2.48
N ILE A 92 -8.05 -4.49 -3.39
CA ILE A 92 -6.59 -4.45 -3.26
C ILE A 92 -6.23 -3.25 -2.39
N CYS A 93 -5.73 -3.51 -1.19
CA CYS A 93 -5.52 -2.50 -0.16
C CYS A 93 -4.06 -2.38 0.26
N ILE A 94 -3.63 -1.16 0.56
CA ILE A 94 -2.32 -0.83 1.10
C ILE A 94 -2.47 0.17 2.26
N GLN A 95 -1.59 0.06 3.26
CA GLN A 95 -1.49 1.02 4.34
C GLN A 95 -0.36 2.01 4.05
N LEU A 96 -0.63 3.30 4.20
CA LEU A 96 0.33 4.38 3.97
C LEU A 96 0.44 5.26 5.21
N CYS A 97 1.62 5.80 5.49
CA CYS A 97 1.83 6.73 6.60
C CYS A 97 2.95 7.71 6.23
N ASP A 98 2.57 8.82 5.61
CA ASP A 98 3.50 9.86 5.12
C ASP A 98 2.94 11.25 5.46
N PRO A 99 3.77 12.23 5.89
CA PRO A 99 3.32 13.58 6.20
C PRO A 99 2.55 14.29 5.08
N TRP A 100 2.80 13.96 3.82
CA TRP A 100 2.03 14.49 2.68
C TRP A 100 0.53 14.14 2.77
N LEU A 101 0.17 13.06 3.45
CA LEU A 101 -1.23 12.64 3.61
C LEU A 101 -2.02 13.52 4.59
N GLU A 102 -1.35 14.33 5.41
CA GLU A 102 -2.04 15.17 6.40
C GLU A 102 -2.93 16.25 5.78
N SER A 103 -2.56 16.76 4.61
CA SER A 103 -3.35 17.77 3.90
C SER A 103 -4.50 17.19 3.07
N LYS A 104 -4.62 15.86 2.96
CA LYS A 104 -5.63 15.20 2.13
C LYS A 104 -7.00 15.21 2.78
N ASP A 105 -8.03 15.56 2.02
CA ASP A 105 -9.39 15.71 2.54
C ASP A 105 -10.48 15.09 1.63
N GLU A 106 -11.74 15.33 1.98
CA GLU A 106 -12.91 14.82 1.27
C GLU A 106 -12.99 15.30 -0.18
N SER A 107 -12.48 16.49 -0.50
CA SER A 107 -12.45 17.00 -1.88
C SER A 107 -11.54 16.17 -2.77
N GLU A 108 -10.55 15.51 -2.18
CA GLU A 108 -9.66 14.57 -2.84
C GLU A 108 -10.12 13.10 -2.71
N GLY A 109 -11.28 12.86 -2.09
CA GLY A 109 -11.90 11.53 -1.93
C GLY A 109 -11.51 10.78 -0.66
N TYR A 110 -10.83 11.43 0.30
CA TYR A 110 -10.47 10.84 1.58
C TYR A 110 -11.58 11.01 2.61
N VAL A 111 -11.90 9.95 3.36
CA VAL A 111 -12.77 10.03 4.54
C VAL A 111 -11.87 10.09 5.77
N ARG A 112 -11.88 11.24 6.47
CA ARG A 112 -11.00 11.47 7.62
C ARG A 112 -11.67 11.03 8.92
N ARG A 113 -10.91 10.35 9.77
CA ARG A 113 -11.21 10.07 11.18
C ARG A 113 -10.14 10.73 12.03
N ASP A 114 -10.26 12.05 12.20
CA ASP A 114 -9.25 12.86 12.88
C ASP A 114 -9.10 12.46 14.36
N GLU A 115 -10.18 12.00 14.98
CA GLU A 115 -10.20 11.40 16.31
C GLU A 115 -9.31 10.15 16.42
N TRP A 116 -9.02 9.48 15.30
CA TRP A 116 -8.15 8.30 15.21
C TRP A 116 -6.78 8.59 14.61
N LEU A 117 -6.57 9.79 14.06
CA LEU A 117 -5.46 10.10 13.16
C LEU A 117 -5.37 9.09 12.00
N VAL A 118 -6.54 8.67 11.49
CA VAL A 118 -6.68 7.71 10.37
C VAL A 118 -7.44 8.36 9.23
N SER A 119 -7.18 7.94 8.00
CA SER A 119 -8.05 8.26 6.86
C SER A 119 -8.25 7.06 5.95
N PHE A 120 -9.41 7.03 5.31
CA PHE A 120 -9.80 5.97 4.39
C PHE A 120 -9.89 6.55 2.98
N TYR A 121 -9.24 5.90 2.01
CA TYR A 121 -9.32 6.26 0.61
C TYR A 121 -9.84 5.07 -0.22
N PRO A 122 -11.17 4.97 -0.46
CA PRO A 122 -11.78 3.85 -1.18
C PRO A 122 -11.47 3.85 -2.69
N GLY A 123 -11.00 4.98 -3.21
CA GLY A 123 -10.54 5.12 -4.59
C GLY A 123 -11.64 4.88 -5.64
N PRO A 124 -11.25 4.84 -6.92
CA PRO A 124 -12.16 4.59 -8.02
C PRO A 124 -12.53 3.11 -8.14
N ASN A 125 -13.64 2.81 -8.83
CA ASN A 125 -13.96 1.44 -9.22
C ASN A 125 -13.13 1.03 -10.46
N GLN A 126 -11.93 0.53 -10.23
CA GLN A 126 -11.03 0.08 -11.29
C GLN A 126 -10.54 -1.34 -11.04
N GLU A 127 -10.46 -2.13 -12.10
CA GLU A 127 -9.83 -3.44 -12.05
C GLU A 127 -8.30 -3.30 -12.15
N ILE A 128 -7.59 -4.01 -11.28
CA ILE A 128 -6.12 -4.07 -11.28
C ILE A 128 -5.70 -5.50 -11.56
N GLU A 129 -4.75 -5.65 -12.46
CA GLU A 129 -4.19 -6.93 -12.85
C GLU A 129 -3.24 -7.47 -11.77
N GLU A 130 -3.43 -8.73 -11.37
CA GLU A 130 -2.41 -9.50 -10.67
C GLU A 130 -1.40 -10.04 -11.70
N ILE A 131 -0.15 -9.60 -11.58
CA ILE A 131 0.94 -9.99 -12.47
C ILE A 131 1.44 -11.38 -12.08
N THR A 132 1.08 -12.37 -12.89
CA THR A 132 1.51 -13.77 -12.72
C THR A 132 2.72 -14.13 -13.60
N ASP A 133 3.13 -13.25 -14.50
CA ASP A 133 4.30 -13.43 -15.37
C ASP A 133 5.59 -12.98 -14.66
N ALA A 134 6.51 -13.93 -14.43
CA ALA A 134 7.78 -13.69 -13.75
C ALA A 134 8.77 -12.79 -14.52
N ARG A 135 8.65 -12.69 -15.85
CA ARG A 135 9.45 -11.78 -16.66
C ARG A 135 8.93 -10.36 -16.49
N ARG A 136 7.61 -10.14 -16.62
CA ARG A 136 6.97 -8.84 -16.37
C ARG A 136 7.27 -8.33 -14.97
N TRP A 137 7.17 -9.20 -13.97
CA TRP A 137 7.53 -8.87 -12.59
C TRP A 137 8.97 -8.38 -12.42
N ARG A 138 9.93 -8.99 -13.13
CA ARG A 138 11.35 -8.59 -13.08
C ARG A 138 11.64 -7.31 -13.86
N GLU A 139 10.87 -7.05 -14.92
CA GLU A 139 11.03 -5.88 -15.80
C GLU A 139 10.28 -4.63 -15.29
N ARG A 140 9.47 -4.75 -14.23
CA ARG A 140 8.70 -3.64 -13.65
C ARG A 140 9.55 -2.43 -13.26
N VAL A 141 8.91 -1.26 -13.26
CA VAL A 141 9.51 0.00 -12.81
C VAL A 141 9.45 0.09 -11.29
N VAL A 142 10.59 0.36 -10.64
CA VAL A 142 10.70 0.67 -9.21
C VAL A 142 11.36 2.03 -9.06
N GLN A 143 10.67 3.00 -8.45
CA GLN A 143 11.21 4.35 -8.20
C GLN A 143 11.81 5.03 -9.45
N GLY A 144 11.16 4.88 -10.61
CA GLY A 144 11.64 5.44 -11.88
C GLY A 144 12.90 4.76 -12.45
N ARG A 145 13.34 3.63 -11.86
CA ARG A 145 14.45 2.82 -12.36
C ARG A 145 13.99 1.38 -12.64
N PRO A 146 14.54 0.72 -13.66
CA PRO A 146 14.35 -0.73 -13.80
C PRO A 146 14.98 -1.47 -12.62
N LEU A 147 14.38 -2.58 -12.20
CA LEU A 147 14.84 -3.45 -11.09
C LEU A 147 16.28 -3.99 -11.22
N THR A 148 16.91 -3.80 -12.38
CA THR A 148 18.30 -4.21 -12.64
C THR A 148 19.30 -3.65 -11.63
N ALA A 149 19.01 -2.54 -10.94
CA ALA A 149 19.91 -1.98 -9.92
C ALA A 149 19.99 -2.82 -8.64
N GLU A 150 18.85 -3.34 -8.14
CA GLU A 150 18.79 -4.12 -6.89
C GLU A 150 19.37 -5.52 -7.10
N LEU A 151 19.05 -6.14 -8.25
CA LEU A 151 19.64 -7.40 -8.69
C LEU A 151 21.17 -7.29 -8.87
N LYS A 152 21.68 -6.18 -9.40
CA LYS A 152 23.12 -5.94 -9.52
C LYS A 152 23.81 -5.74 -8.16
N ALA A 153 23.12 -5.14 -7.19
CA ALA A 153 23.69 -4.85 -5.87
C ALA A 153 23.67 -6.06 -4.92
N HIS A 154 22.63 -6.89 -4.99
CA HIS A 154 22.38 -7.94 -4.00
C HIS A 154 22.28 -9.35 -4.58
N GLY A 155 22.36 -9.51 -5.91
CA GLY A 155 22.27 -10.82 -6.59
C GLY A 155 20.88 -11.46 -6.54
N ARG A 156 19.96 -10.91 -5.75
CA ARG A 156 18.57 -11.30 -5.59
C ARG A 156 17.72 -10.09 -5.23
N VAL A 157 16.42 -10.22 -5.38
CA VAL A 157 15.47 -9.25 -4.85
C VAL A 157 15.46 -9.41 -3.32
N LEU A 158 15.58 -8.30 -2.61
CA LEU A 158 15.48 -8.28 -1.17
C LEU A 158 14.02 -8.48 -0.75
N THR A 159 13.83 -9.22 0.34
CA THR A 159 12.53 -9.34 1.01
C THR A 159 12.12 -7.98 1.59
N PRO A 160 10.82 -7.77 1.86
CA PRO A 160 10.33 -6.52 2.47
C PRO A 160 11.08 -6.15 3.76
N ASP A 161 11.30 -7.13 4.65
CA ASP A 161 12.04 -6.91 5.90
C ASP A 161 13.50 -6.52 5.67
N GLU A 162 14.15 -7.08 4.65
CA GLU A 162 15.52 -6.73 4.30
C GLU A 162 15.61 -5.32 3.72
N ARG A 163 14.63 -4.90 2.92
CA ARG A 163 14.55 -3.51 2.41
C ARG A 163 14.28 -2.54 3.54
N LEU A 164 13.38 -2.87 4.46
CA LEU A 164 13.09 -2.07 5.64
C LEU A 164 14.34 -1.94 6.51
N GLY A 165 15.03 -3.05 6.79
CA GLY A 165 16.30 -3.08 7.50
C GLY A 165 17.37 -2.21 6.83
N LEU A 166 17.48 -2.25 5.50
CA LEU A 166 18.39 -1.41 4.73
C LEU A 166 18.02 0.08 4.78
N LYS A 167 16.74 0.43 4.73
CA LYS A 167 16.28 1.82 4.90
C LYS A 167 16.65 2.33 6.29
N LEU A 168 16.46 1.53 7.34
CA LEU A 168 16.79 1.86 8.73
C LEU A 168 18.31 1.97 8.96
N LEU A 169 19.12 1.11 8.34
CA LEU A 169 20.58 1.20 8.42
C LEU A 169 21.10 2.47 7.73
N ARG A 170 20.52 2.84 6.58
CA ARG A 170 20.89 4.05 5.85
C ARG A 170 20.45 5.33 6.56
N SER A 171 19.30 5.33 7.24
CA SER A 171 18.85 6.50 8.01
C SER A 171 19.68 6.75 9.27
N ARG A 172 20.44 5.74 9.74
CA ARG A 172 21.37 5.86 10.89
C ARG A 172 22.79 6.30 10.52
N GLN A 173 23.12 6.34 9.23
CA GLN A 173 24.42 6.80 8.72
C GLN A 173 24.40 8.28 8.29
N LYS A 174 23.33 9.01 8.60
CA LYS A 174 23.22 10.46 8.42
C LYS A 174 23.21 11.17 9.77
#